data_AF-A0A7J8XG11-F1
#
_entry.id   AF-A0A7J8XG11-F1
#
_cell.length_a   1.000
_cell.length_b   1.000
_cell.length_c   1.000
_cell.angle_alpha   90.00
_cell.angle_beta   90.00
_cell.angle_gamma   90.00
#
_symmetry.space_group_name_H-M   'P 1'
#
loop_
_entity.id
_entity.type
_entity.pdbx_description
1 polymer ?
#
loop_
_entity_poly.entity_id
_entity_poly.type
_entity_poly.pdbx_seq_one_letter_code
_entity_poly.pdbx_strand_id
1 'polypeptide(L)'
;MWFLLNPPGKATIHVQSIENFDWLSTKYNSTLNEQKSYDPRYSSALNHLRFYLPDIFPALNKIVLFDHDVVVQRDLTEIWSIDMKGKVNGAVETCLESEASFRSIRMFMNFSDPFLARRFNANVCTWAFGMNLFDLHEWRRNNLTMLYRNYLQLGLKRSFWKGGSLPIGWITFYNQTVALEKRWHTLGLGYNSDVPRGDIENAAVIHYDGVMKPWLETGIAKYKGYWSKHLLYDHLYLQQCNIHE
;
A
#
# COMPACT_ATOMS: atom_id res chain seq x y z
N MET A 1 21.64 5.71 6.73
CA MET A 1 20.62 5.87 5.67
C MET A 1 21.18 5.27 4.38
N TRP A 2 20.77 4.04 4.02
CA TRP A 2 21.39 3.24 2.94
C TRP A 2 21.57 4.02 1.62
N PHE A 3 20.59 4.84 1.28
CA PHE A 3 20.58 5.72 0.12
C PHE A 3 21.64 6.83 0.10
N LEU A 4 22.15 7.26 1.26
CA LEU A 4 23.29 8.19 1.32
C LEU A 4 24.61 7.49 0.98
N LEU A 5 24.71 6.19 1.31
CA LEU A 5 25.87 5.36 1.00
C LEU A 5 25.80 4.76 -0.40
N ASN A 6 24.60 4.74 -1.00
CA ASN A 6 24.31 4.19 -2.32
C ASN A 6 23.52 5.23 -3.16
N PRO A 7 24.14 6.37 -3.51
CA PRO A 7 23.45 7.42 -4.25
C PRO A 7 23.06 6.90 -5.64
N PRO A 8 21.77 6.98 -6.03
CA PRO A 8 21.32 6.50 -7.33
C PRO A 8 21.81 7.47 -8.40
N GLY A 9 22.51 6.96 -9.41
CA GLY A 9 23.26 7.80 -10.35
C GLY A 9 22.45 8.91 -11.03
N LYS A 10 21.20 8.65 -11.44
CA LYS A 10 20.34 9.63 -12.13
C LYS A 10 19.09 10.06 -11.33
N ALA A 11 18.93 9.57 -10.10
CA ALA A 11 17.74 9.86 -9.31
C ALA A 11 18.05 10.79 -8.14
N THR A 12 17.07 11.59 -7.74
CA THR A 12 17.14 12.35 -6.50
C THR A 12 16.46 11.55 -5.40
N ILE A 13 17.13 11.40 -4.27
CA ILE A 13 16.55 10.76 -3.09
C ILE A 13 16.13 11.83 -2.11
N HIS A 14 14.89 11.72 -1.67
CA HIS A 14 14.33 12.52 -0.62
C HIS A 14 13.86 11.61 0.51
N VAL A 15 14.50 11.71 1.68
CA VAL A 15 14.08 11.01 2.90
C VAL A 15 13.46 12.02 3.84
N GLN A 16 12.26 11.72 4.35
CA GLN A 16 11.49 12.58 5.24
C GLN A 16 11.21 11.85 6.55
N SER A 17 11.37 12.56 7.68
CA SER A 17 10.93 12.09 9.00
C SER A 17 9.45 12.37 9.18
N ILE A 18 8.74 11.54 9.94
CA ILE A 18 7.34 11.83 10.32
C ILE A 18 7.22 13.14 11.10
N GLU A 19 8.26 13.49 11.86
CA GLU A 19 8.36 14.71 12.66
C GLU A 19 8.35 15.98 11.80
N ASN A 20 8.74 15.89 10.52
CA ASN A 20 8.71 17.02 9.60
C ASN A 20 7.29 17.35 9.11
N PHE A 21 6.29 16.53 9.46
CA PHE A 21 4.89 16.73 9.11
C PHE A 21 4.11 17.27 10.32
N ASP A 22 4.51 18.44 10.84
CA ASP A 22 3.79 19.11 11.94
C ASP A 22 2.32 19.39 11.63
N TRP A 23 2.00 19.59 10.35
CA TRP A 23 0.62 19.72 9.89
C TRP A 23 -0.15 18.40 9.99
N LEU A 24 0.52 17.25 9.91
CA LEU A 24 -0.09 15.96 10.16
C LEU A 24 -0.50 15.98 11.62
N SER A 25 0.44 16.16 12.55
CA SER A 25 0.14 16.19 13.99
C SER A 25 -0.97 17.21 14.35
N THR A 26 -0.98 18.43 13.81
CA THR A 26 -2.05 19.42 14.09
C THR A 26 -3.39 19.16 13.40
N LYS A 27 -3.42 18.61 12.17
CA LYS A 27 -4.68 18.25 11.47
C LYS A 27 -5.22 16.85 11.82
N TYR A 28 -4.39 16.02 12.49
CA TYR A 28 -4.56 14.57 12.64
C TYR A 28 -4.51 14.09 14.11
N ASN A 29 -3.81 14.77 15.04
CA ASN A 29 -3.69 14.32 16.45
C ASN A 29 -5.00 14.34 17.23
N SER A 30 -5.96 15.21 16.88
CA SER A 30 -7.29 15.15 17.49
C SER A 30 -8.07 13.88 17.10
N THR A 31 -7.65 13.21 16.01
CA THR A 31 -8.35 12.10 15.35
C THR A 31 -7.65 10.75 15.66
N LEU A 32 -6.32 10.73 15.81
CA LEU A 32 -5.54 9.51 16.08
C LEU A 32 -5.59 9.01 17.52
N ASN A 33 -5.62 9.91 18.52
CA ASN A 33 -5.60 9.49 19.93
C ASN A 33 -6.82 8.64 20.33
N GLU A 34 -7.89 8.69 19.52
CA GLU A 34 -9.11 7.90 19.66
C GLU A 34 -9.06 6.58 18.87
N GLN A 35 -8.15 6.46 17.89
CA GLN A 35 -8.01 5.28 17.03
C GLN A 35 -7.09 4.24 17.67
N LYS A 36 -7.38 3.85 18.92
CA LYS A 36 -6.72 2.70 19.55
C LYS A 36 -7.20 1.41 18.88
N SER A 37 -6.68 1.11 17.69
CA SER A 37 -6.67 -0.27 17.21
C SER A 37 -5.82 -1.08 18.17
N TYR A 38 -6.37 -2.16 18.73
CA TYR A 38 -5.61 -3.10 19.55
C TYR A 38 -4.51 -3.83 18.75
N ASP A 39 -4.56 -3.72 17.42
CA ASP A 39 -3.55 -4.28 16.53
C ASP A 39 -2.48 -3.22 16.19
N PRO A 40 -1.24 -3.38 16.69
CA PRO A 40 -0.17 -2.42 16.48
C PRO A 40 0.22 -2.26 15.00
N ARG A 41 -0.17 -3.18 14.11
CA ARG A 41 0.06 -3.04 12.66
C ARG A 41 -0.69 -1.86 12.06
N TYR A 42 -1.81 -1.48 12.67
CA TYR A 42 -2.71 -0.46 12.15
C TYR A 42 -2.66 0.86 12.92
N SER A 43 -1.87 0.93 14.00
CA SER A 43 -1.77 2.14 14.83
C SER A 43 -0.79 3.18 14.28
N SER A 44 0.07 2.81 13.31
CA SER A 44 1.06 3.73 12.77
C SER A 44 0.43 4.83 11.92
N ALA A 45 0.71 6.08 12.28
CA ALA A 45 0.36 7.27 11.51
C ALA A 45 0.94 7.25 10.07
N LEU A 46 2.05 6.52 9.85
CA LEU A 46 2.65 6.37 8.51
C LEU A 46 1.72 5.67 7.53
N ASN A 47 0.84 4.76 8.00
CA ASN A 47 -0.16 4.09 7.16
C ASN A 47 -1.18 5.07 6.57
N HIS A 48 -1.24 6.29 7.11
CA HIS A 48 -2.19 7.31 6.70
C HIS A 48 -1.56 8.43 5.87
N LEU A 49 -0.23 8.59 5.89
CA LEU A 49 0.49 9.55 5.04
C LEU A 49 0.20 9.33 3.55
N ARG A 50 -0.05 8.09 3.12
CA ARG A 50 -0.42 7.75 1.73
C ARG A 50 -1.66 8.49 1.23
N PHE A 51 -2.55 8.93 2.12
CA PHE A 51 -3.74 9.71 1.75
C PHE A 51 -3.49 11.21 1.58
N TYR A 52 -2.28 11.66 1.90
CA TYR A 52 -1.83 13.04 1.80
C TYR A 52 -0.76 13.21 0.73
N LEU A 53 -0.55 12.23 -0.17
CA LEU A 53 0.41 12.34 -1.27
C LEU A 53 0.29 13.65 -2.07
N PRO A 54 -0.91 14.18 -2.37
CA PRO A 54 -1.02 15.48 -3.03
C PRO A 54 -0.52 16.68 -2.21
N ASP A 55 -0.58 16.60 -0.87
CA ASP A 55 -0.13 17.64 0.04
C ASP A 55 1.39 17.52 0.29
N ILE A 56 1.92 16.29 0.33
CA ILE A 56 3.36 16.01 0.46
C ILE A 56 4.10 16.39 -0.82
N PHE A 57 3.48 16.14 -1.98
CA PHE A 57 4.05 16.39 -3.31
C PHE A 57 3.15 17.32 -4.14
N PRO A 58 3.03 18.61 -3.78
CA PRO A 58 2.11 19.53 -4.45
C PRO A 58 2.48 19.81 -5.91
N ALA A 59 3.77 19.71 -6.26
CA ALA A 59 4.27 19.95 -7.61
C ALA A 59 4.20 18.74 -8.55
N LEU A 60 3.93 17.53 -8.04
CA LEU A 60 3.90 16.31 -8.85
C LEU A 60 2.47 15.98 -9.26
N ASN A 61 2.24 15.65 -10.53
CA ASN A 61 0.91 15.29 -11.03
C ASN A 61 0.61 13.79 -10.99
N LYS A 62 1.63 12.94 -10.89
CA LYS A 62 1.48 11.48 -10.92
C LYS A 62 2.61 10.84 -10.11
N ILE A 63 2.33 9.72 -9.44
CA ILE A 63 3.31 8.98 -8.61
C ILE A 63 3.06 7.47 -8.77
N VAL A 64 4.12 6.68 -8.80
CA VAL A 64 4.05 5.24 -8.51
C VAL A 64 4.43 5.05 -7.04
N LEU A 65 3.48 4.60 -6.23
CA LEU A 65 3.67 4.34 -4.80
C LEU A 65 4.17 2.90 -4.62
N PHE A 66 5.18 2.73 -3.76
CA PHE A 66 5.62 1.42 -3.27
C PHE A 66 5.53 1.37 -1.75
N ASP A 67 5.05 0.25 -1.19
CA ASP A 67 5.30 -0.04 0.22
C ASP A 67 6.74 -0.55 0.41
N HIS A 68 7.22 -0.57 1.64
CA HIS A 68 8.62 -0.87 1.99
C HIS A 68 9.01 -2.35 1.85
N ASP A 69 8.03 -3.21 1.64
CA ASP A 69 8.10 -4.68 1.66
C ASP A 69 7.77 -5.30 0.29
N VAL A 70 8.16 -4.59 -0.77
CA VAL A 70 8.05 -5.04 -2.16
C VAL A 70 9.40 -5.29 -2.80
N VAL A 71 9.42 -6.12 -3.85
CA VAL A 71 10.56 -6.29 -4.74
C VAL A 71 10.11 -5.99 -6.17
N VAL A 72 10.80 -5.05 -6.81
CA VAL A 72 10.63 -4.74 -8.24
C VAL A 72 11.52 -5.67 -9.05
N GLN A 73 10.92 -6.48 -9.90
CA GLN A 73 11.60 -7.50 -10.71
C GLN A 73 11.75 -7.12 -12.18
N ARG A 74 10.96 -6.15 -12.67
CA ARG A 74 10.90 -5.76 -14.09
C ARG A 74 10.87 -4.25 -14.25
N ASP A 75 11.18 -3.80 -15.46
CA ASP A 75 11.08 -2.40 -15.85
C ASP A 75 9.64 -1.89 -15.69
N LEU A 76 9.50 -0.70 -15.10
CA LEU A 76 8.20 -0.10 -14.78
C LEU A 76 7.85 1.08 -15.70
N THR A 77 8.67 1.40 -16.69
CA THR A 77 8.48 2.55 -17.58
C THR A 77 7.11 2.52 -18.25
N GLU A 78 6.66 1.33 -18.68
CA GLU A 78 5.35 1.13 -19.28
C GLU A 78 4.19 1.50 -18.35
N ILE A 79 4.32 1.30 -17.03
CA ILE A 79 3.23 1.60 -16.08
C ILE A 79 2.87 3.09 -16.08
N TRP A 80 3.87 3.95 -16.29
CA TRP A 80 3.70 5.41 -16.25
C TRP A 80 2.75 5.91 -17.35
N SER A 81 2.73 5.18 -18.46
CA SER A 81 1.99 5.51 -19.67
C SER A 81 0.58 4.90 -19.70
N ILE A 82 0.17 4.18 -18.66
CA ILE A 82 -1.18 3.62 -18.57
C ILE A 82 -2.22 4.74 -18.59
N ASP A 83 -3.23 4.56 -19.44
CA ASP A 83 -4.41 5.44 -19.46
C ASP A 83 -5.23 5.24 -18.19
N MET A 84 -5.22 6.28 -17.34
CA MET A 84 -5.95 6.31 -16.08
C MET A 84 -7.44 6.54 -16.26
N LYS A 85 -7.94 6.77 -17.49
CA LYS A 85 -9.36 6.94 -17.82
C LYS A 85 -10.05 8.01 -16.95
N GLY A 86 -9.31 9.07 -16.62
CA GLY A 86 -9.77 10.15 -15.72
C GLY A 86 -9.95 9.75 -14.26
N LYS A 87 -9.46 8.58 -13.83
CA LYS A 87 -9.52 8.10 -12.44
C LYS A 87 -8.21 8.37 -11.70
N VAL A 88 -8.27 8.25 -10.37
CA VAL A 88 -7.16 8.63 -9.48
C VAL A 88 -6.18 7.49 -9.23
N ASN A 89 -6.64 6.25 -9.09
CA ASN A 89 -5.82 5.10 -8.68
C ASN A 89 -5.74 4.07 -9.80
N GLY A 90 -4.56 3.50 -10.03
CA GLY A 90 -4.31 2.32 -10.82
C GLY A 90 -3.78 1.24 -9.90
N ALA A 91 -4.52 0.14 -9.74
CA ALA A 91 -4.14 -0.95 -8.87
C ALA A 91 -4.51 -2.31 -9.49
N VAL A 92 -3.77 -3.36 -9.12
CA VAL A 92 -4.19 -4.73 -9.44
C VAL A 92 -5.31 -5.14 -8.47
N GLU A 93 -6.43 -5.54 -9.04
CA GLU A 93 -7.61 -5.96 -8.28
C GLU A 93 -7.51 -7.42 -7.83
N THR A 94 -8.00 -7.72 -6.63
CA THR A 94 -8.05 -9.05 -6.03
C THR A 94 -9.49 -9.57 -6.03
N CYS A 95 -10.04 -9.81 -7.22
CA CYS A 95 -11.45 -10.19 -7.40
C CYS A 95 -11.73 -11.70 -7.20
N LEU A 96 -10.73 -12.55 -7.46
CA LEU A 96 -10.93 -13.99 -7.64
C LEU A 96 -10.85 -14.71 -6.29
N GLU A 97 -11.96 -15.27 -5.82
CA GLU A 97 -12.05 -15.96 -4.52
C GLU A 97 -11.07 -17.13 -4.37
N SER A 98 -10.67 -17.76 -5.48
CA SER A 98 -9.71 -18.85 -5.50
C SER A 98 -8.26 -18.40 -5.27
N GLU A 99 -7.96 -17.11 -5.33
CA GLU A 99 -6.60 -16.59 -5.18
C GLU A 99 -6.26 -16.29 -3.72
N ALA A 100 -5.02 -16.60 -3.32
CA ALA A 100 -4.51 -16.32 -1.98
C ALA A 100 -4.57 -14.83 -1.58
N SER A 101 -4.52 -13.94 -2.57
CA SER A 101 -4.61 -12.49 -2.43
C SER A 101 -6.04 -11.98 -2.23
N PHE A 102 -7.07 -12.83 -2.38
CA PHE A 102 -8.46 -12.41 -2.30
C PHE A 102 -8.82 -11.85 -0.93
N ARG A 103 -9.44 -10.67 -0.92
CA ARG A 103 -9.85 -9.97 0.30
C ARG A 103 -11.19 -9.29 0.08
N SER A 104 -12.30 -10.01 0.25
CA SER A 104 -13.62 -9.38 0.09
C SER A 104 -13.79 -8.15 0.98
N ILE A 105 -14.33 -7.07 0.41
CA ILE A 105 -14.65 -5.84 1.12
C ILE A 105 -15.55 -6.07 2.35
N ARG A 106 -16.41 -7.11 2.29
CA ARG A 106 -17.30 -7.55 3.40
C ARG A 106 -16.53 -8.10 4.59
N MET A 107 -15.32 -8.60 4.38
CA MET A 107 -14.46 -9.07 5.48
C MET A 107 -14.03 -7.93 6.38
N PHE A 108 -14.04 -6.68 5.89
CA PHE A 108 -13.51 -5.53 6.59
C PHE A 108 -14.54 -4.45 6.91
N MET A 109 -15.66 -4.40 6.19
CA MET A 109 -16.70 -3.38 6.36
C MET A 109 -18.07 -3.96 6.71
N ASN A 110 -18.75 -3.30 7.65
CA ASN A 110 -20.07 -3.70 8.13
C ASN A 110 -21.19 -3.21 7.21
N PHE A 111 -21.48 -3.94 6.15
CA PHE A 111 -22.57 -3.62 5.21
C PHE A 111 -23.99 -3.80 5.78
N SER A 112 -24.15 -4.22 7.03
CA SER A 112 -25.43 -4.10 7.74
C SER A 112 -25.73 -2.64 8.12
N ASP A 113 -24.73 -1.76 8.12
CA ASP A 113 -24.94 -0.33 8.35
C ASP A 113 -25.59 0.34 7.12
N PRO A 114 -26.72 1.07 7.27
CA PRO A 114 -27.41 1.70 6.15
C PRO A 114 -26.59 2.75 5.39
N PHE A 115 -25.63 3.40 6.05
CA PHE A 115 -24.74 4.37 5.38
C PHE A 115 -23.86 3.69 4.34
N LEU A 116 -23.27 2.55 4.70
CA LEU A 116 -22.40 1.79 3.80
C LEU A 116 -23.20 1.10 2.70
N ALA A 117 -24.29 0.42 3.06
CA ALA A 117 -25.13 -0.34 2.14
C ALA A 117 -25.75 0.52 1.02
N ARG A 118 -26.05 1.80 1.30
CA ARG A 118 -26.63 2.73 0.32
C ARG A 118 -25.59 3.37 -0.60
N ARG A 119 -24.34 3.49 -0.16
CA ARG A 119 -23.29 4.24 -0.88
C ARG A 119 -22.31 3.35 -1.64
N PHE A 120 -22.11 2.12 -1.18
CA PHE A 120 -21.07 1.24 -1.72
C PHE A 120 -21.66 -0.12 -2.07
N ASN A 121 -21.21 -0.66 -3.21
CA ASN A 121 -21.51 -2.02 -3.58
C ASN A 121 -20.52 -2.96 -2.87
N ALA A 122 -21.06 -3.92 -2.11
CA ALA A 122 -20.26 -4.88 -1.34
C ALA A 122 -19.66 -6.00 -2.18
N ASN A 123 -19.91 -6.02 -3.50
CA ASN A 123 -19.37 -7.00 -4.44
C ASN A 123 -18.31 -6.38 -5.37
N VAL A 124 -17.81 -5.17 -5.06
CA VAL A 124 -16.68 -4.59 -5.80
C VAL A 124 -15.41 -5.36 -5.49
N CYS A 125 -14.54 -5.42 -6.49
CA CYS A 125 -13.19 -5.90 -6.28
C CYS A 125 -12.42 -4.95 -5.35
N THR A 126 -11.64 -5.55 -4.47
CA THR A 126 -10.68 -4.84 -3.64
C THR A 126 -9.32 -4.84 -4.33
N TRP A 127 -8.39 -4.10 -3.76
CA TRP A 127 -6.99 -4.03 -4.15
C TRP A 127 -6.16 -3.73 -2.92
N ALA A 128 -4.85 -3.90 -2.97
CA ALA A 128 -3.98 -3.56 -1.87
C ALA A 128 -3.15 -2.31 -2.18
N PHE A 129 -2.77 -1.60 -1.13
CA PHE A 129 -1.61 -0.73 -1.25
C PHE A 129 -0.34 -1.58 -1.40
N GLY A 130 0.72 -0.96 -1.93
CA GLY A 130 2.04 -1.56 -2.04
C GLY A 130 2.63 -1.46 -3.43
N MET A 131 1.76 -1.43 -4.45
CA MET A 131 2.09 -0.88 -5.74
C MET A 131 0.84 -0.23 -6.34
N ASN A 132 0.87 1.09 -6.50
CA ASN A 132 -0.25 1.83 -7.05
C ASN A 132 0.25 2.96 -7.93
N LEU A 133 -0.42 3.19 -9.05
CA LEU A 133 -0.23 4.39 -9.84
C LEU A 133 -1.27 5.43 -9.41
N PHE A 134 -0.85 6.56 -8.89
CA PHE A 134 -1.75 7.64 -8.49
C PHE A 134 -1.62 8.84 -9.42
N ASP A 135 -2.74 9.28 -9.98
CA ASP A 135 -2.88 10.58 -10.62
C ASP A 135 -3.22 11.63 -9.56
N LEU A 136 -2.21 12.38 -9.12
CA LEU A 136 -2.35 13.41 -8.09
C LEU A 136 -3.10 14.65 -8.60
N HIS A 137 -3.11 14.89 -9.91
CA HIS A 137 -3.91 15.96 -10.49
C HIS A 137 -5.40 15.63 -10.35
N GLU A 138 -5.84 14.43 -10.77
CA GLU A 138 -7.22 13.99 -10.56
C GLU A 138 -7.57 13.87 -9.09
N TRP A 139 -6.63 13.43 -8.25
CA TRP A 139 -6.83 13.38 -6.80
C TRP A 139 -7.23 14.75 -6.24
N ARG A 140 -6.49 15.80 -6.62
CA ARG A 140 -6.77 17.18 -6.19
C ARG A 140 -8.09 17.69 -6.76
N ARG A 141 -8.37 17.45 -8.05
CA ARG A 141 -9.65 17.82 -8.69
C ARG A 141 -10.87 17.25 -7.97
N ASN A 142 -10.77 16.00 -7.51
CA ASN A 142 -11.85 15.31 -6.79
C ASN A 142 -11.83 15.52 -5.27
N ASN A 143 -10.84 16.27 -4.74
CA ASN A 143 -10.66 16.55 -3.32
C ASN A 143 -10.67 15.29 -2.43
N LEU A 144 -10.05 14.20 -2.89
CA LEU A 144 -10.15 12.91 -2.21
C LEU A 144 -9.42 12.87 -0.86
N THR A 145 -8.43 13.73 -0.62
CA THR A 145 -7.80 13.85 0.70
C THR A 145 -8.79 14.40 1.74
N MET A 146 -9.65 15.34 1.37
CA MET A 146 -10.72 15.81 2.27
C MET A 146 -11.78 14.71 2.49
N LEU A 147 -12.14 13.97 1.44
CA LEU A 147 -13.07 12.86 1.55
C LEU A 147 -12.55 11.77 2.50
N TYR A 148 -11.28 11.40 2.37
CA TYR A 148 -10.60 10.50 3.28
C TYR A 148 -10.70 10.97 4.74
N ARG A 149 -10.42 12.26 5.01
CA ARG A 149 -10.52 12.82 6.37
C ARG A 149 -11.94 12.71 6.93
N ASN A 150 -12.95 12.99 6.12
CA ASN A 150 -14.36 12.86 6.52
C ASN A 150 -14.71 11.42 6.87
N TYR A 151 -14.27 10.45 6.06
CA TYR A 151 -14.46 9.04 6.38
C TYR A 151 -13.72 8.65 7.64
N LEU A 152 -12.45 9.03 7.79
CA LEU A 152 -11.68 8.74 8.99
C LEU A 152 -12.39 9.20 10.26
N GLN A 153 -12.86 10.46 10.29
CA GLN A 153 -13.62 11.01 11.42
C GLN A 153 -14.93 10.27 11.67
N LEU A 154 -15.63 9.86 10.62
CA LEU A 154 -16.87 9.11 10.74
C LEU A 154 -16.63 7.71 11.33
N GLY A 155 -15.54 7.05 10.95
CA GLY A 155 -15.17 5.72 11.46
C GLY A 155 -14.68 5.69 12.91
N LEU A 156 -14.23 6.84 13.44
CA LEU A 156 -13.94 6.96 14.88
C LEU A 156 -15.22 6.98 15.71
N LYS A 157 -16.25 7.66 15.19
CA LYS A 157 -17.55 7.77 15.86
C LYS A 157 -18.38 6.49 15.72
N ARG A 158 -18.14 5.72 14.66
CA ARG A 158 -18.93 4.54 14.31
C ARG A 158 -17.99 3.41 13.88
N SER A 159 -18.04 2.27 14.55
CA SER A 159 -17.21 1.10 14.22
C SER A 159 -17.63 0.42 12.91
N PHE A 160 -17.36 1.10 11.79
CA PHE A 160 -17.78 0.70 10.45
C PHE A 160 -16.84 -0.31 9.80
N TRP A 161 -15.57 -0.30 10.18
CA TRP A 161 -14.55 -1.17 9.59
C TRP A 161 -13.51 -1.65 10.59
N LYS A 162 -12.84 -2.72 10.20
CA LYS A 162 -11.66 -3.30 10.87
C LYS A 162 -10.53 -3.46 9.85
N GLY A 163 -9.29 -3.64 10.29
CA GLY A 163 -8.15 -3.87 9.37
C GLY A 163 -7.40 -2.62 8.92
N GLY A 164 -7.40 -1.56 9.74
CA GLY A 164 -6.56 -0.38 9.54
C GLY A 164 -7.03 0.56 8.43
N SER A 165 -6.09 1.13 7.68
CA SER A 165 -6.35 2.18 6.68
C SER A 165 -6.81 1.66 5.32
N LEU A 166 -6.64 0.37 5.03
CA LEU A 166 -6.97 -0.22 3.73
C LEU A 166 -8.47 -0.12 3.37
N PRO A 167 -9.43 -0.43 4.27
CA PRO A 167 -10.86 -0.25 3.97
C PRO A 167 -11.23 1.21 3.71
N ILE A 168 -10.56 2.14 4.39
CA ILE A 168 -10.73 3.58 4.16
C ILE A 168 -10.25 3.95 2.75
N GLY A 169 -9.17 3.31 2.29
CA GLY A 169 -8.71 3.36 0.90
C GLY A 169 -9.82 3.00 -0.09
N TRP A 170 -10.43 1.83 0.08
CA TRP A 170 -11.47 1.37 -0.85
C TRP A 170 -12.66 2.31 -0.96
N ILE A 171 -13.14 2.87 0.16
CA ILE A 171 -14.25 3.83 0.13
C ILE A 171 -13.85 5.22 -0.37
N THR A 172 -12.61 5.66 -0.10
CA THR A 172 -12.09 6.94 -0.58
C THR A 172 -11.92 6.92 -2.10
N PHE A 173 -11.42 5.82 -2.65
CA PHE A 173 -11.19 5.64 -4.09
C PHE A 173 -12.29 4.83 -4.78
N TYR A 174 -13.47 4.73 -4.18
CA TYR A 174 -14.61 4.03 -4.77
C TYR A 174 -14.98 4.66 -6.12
N ASN A 175 -15.10 3.85 -7.16
CA ASN A 175 -15.23 4.27 -8.57
C ASN A 175 -14.07 5.13 -9.13
N GLN A 176 -12.99 5.34 -8.37
CA GLN A 176 -11.80 6.11 -8.75
C GLN A 176 -10.59 5.22 -9.04
N THR A 177 -10.80 3.91 -9.26
CA THR A 177 -9.73 2.94 -9.55
C THR A 177 -9.84 2.35 -10.96
N VAL A 178 -8.72 2.31 -11.68
CA VAL A 178 -8.51 1.51 -12.90
C VAL A 178 -7.87 0.19 -12.49
N ALA A 179 -8.48 -0.91 -12.93
CA ALA A 179 -7.90 -2.24 -12.79
C ALA A 179 -6.68 -2.37 -13.70
N LEU A 180 -5.52 -2.68 -13.11
CA LEU A 180 -4.29 -2.97 -13.82
C LEU A 180 -4.19 -4.47 -14.12
N GLU A 181 -3.44 -4.83 -15.15
CA GLU A 181 -3.13 -6.23 -15.45
C GLU A 181 -2.42 -6.92 -14.27
N LYS A 182 -2.76 -8.19 -14.02
CA LYS A 182 -2.20 -8.98 -12.91
C LYS A 182 -0.66 -9.02 -12.88
N ARG A 183 -0.01 -8.95 -14.06
CA ARG A 183 1.46 -8.91 -14.18
C ARG A 183 2.12 -7.71 -13.47
N TRP A 184 1.37 -6.67 -13.13
CA TRP A 184 1.95 -5.48 -12.50
C TRP A 184 2.29 -5.72 -11.03
N HIS A 185 1.43 -6.43 -10.28
CA HIS A 185 1.55 -6.56 -8.83
C HIS A 185 1.00 -7.89 -8.34
N THR A 186 1.87 -8.75 -7.79
CA THR A 186 1.50 -10.02 -7.15
C THR A 186 1.59 -9.88 -5.64
N LEU A 187 0.47 -10.16 -4.97
CA LEU A 187 0.28 -10.12 -3.52
C LEU A 187 0.33 -11.54 -2.91
N GLY A 188 0.38 -11.62 -1.58
CA GLY A 188 0.18 -12.86 -0.83
C GLY A 188 1.46 -13.50 -0.28
N LEU A 189 2.64 -13.00 -0.64
CA LEU A 189 3.91 -13.64 -0.26
C LEU A 189 4.19 -13.57 1.25
N GLY A 190 3.48 -12.72 2.00
CA GLY A 190 3.59 -12.64 3.45
C GLY A 190 2.50 -13.39 4.24
N TYR A 191 1.59 -14.09 3.57
CA TYR A 191 0.43 -14.75 4.22
C TYR A 191 0.47 -16.28 4.14
N ASN A 192 0.62 -16.82 2.93
CA ASN A 192 0.58 -18.25 2.71
C ASN A 192 1.50 -18.66 1.57
N SER A 193 1.75 -19.96 1.49
CA SER A 193 2.60 -20.58 0.48
C SER A 193 1.86 -20.93 -0.81
N ASP A 194 0.72 -20.34 -1.13
CA ASP A 194 -0.13 -20.84 -2.22
C ASP A 194 -0.05 -19.98 -3.50
N VAL A 195 0.70 -18.89 -3.46
CA VAL A 195 0.96 -18.04 -4.63
C VAL A 195 1.71 -18.86 -5.70
N PRO A 196 1.13 -19.00 -6.91
CA PRO A 196 1.74 -19.78 -7.98
C PRO A 196 3.09 -19.21 -8.39
N ARG A 197 4.09 -20.07 -8.61
CA ARG A 197 5.44 -19.65 -9.02
C ARG A 197 5.42 -18.79 -10.30
N GLY A 198 4.60 -19.17 -11.29
CA GLY A 198 4.46 -18.42 -12.53
C GLY A 198 3.93 -17.00 -12.31
N ASP A 199 3.02 -16.79 -11.35
CA ASP A 199 2.50 -15.45 -11.01
C ASP A 199 3.58 -14.58 -10.36
N ILE A 200 4.49 -15.19 -9.60
CA ILE A 200 5.62 -14.50 -8.97
C ILE A 200 6.66 -14.12 -10.02
N GLU A 201 7.08 -15.07 -10.87
CA GLU A 201 8.13 -14.85 -11.88
C GLU A 201 7.68 -13.90 -13.00
N ASN A 202 6.38 -13.86 -13.32
CA ASN A 202 5.83 -12.96 -14.33
C ASN A 202 5.49 -11.56 -13.78
N ALA A 203 5.40 -11.39 -12.46
CA ALA A 203 5.09 -10.09 -11.87
C ALA A 203 6.24 -9.08 -12.02
N ALA A 204 5.88 -7.83 -12.32
CA ALA A 204 6.78 -6.70 -12.25
C ALA A 204 7.12 -6.35 -10.81
N VAL A 205 6.14 -6.47 -9.89
CA VAL A 205 6.31 -6.21 -8.46
C VAL A 205 5.69 -7.33 -7.65
N ILE A 206 6.45 -7.89 -6.72
CA ILE A 206 5.97 -8.87 -5.74
C ILE A 206 5.94 -8.22 -4.37
N HIS A 207 4.94 -8.58 -3.56
CA HIS A 207 4.67 -7.91 -2.30
C HIS A 207 4.52 -8.94 -1.16
N TYR A 208 5.34 -8.76 -0.11
CA TYR A 208 5.29 -9.55 1.11
C TYR A 208 4.28 -8.95 2.11
N ASP A 209 3.05 -8.72 1.66
CA ASP A 209 1.96 -7.94 2.27
C ASP A 209 1.40 -8.48 3.61
N GLY A 210 1.94 -9.59 4.12
CA GLY A 210 1.55 -10.19 5.39
C GLY A 210 2.67 -10.18 6.44
N VAL A 211 2.51 -10.98 7.49
CA VAL A 211 3.42 -10.98 8.64
C VAL A 211 4.68 -11.84 8.42
N MET A 212 4.65 -12.77 7.46
CA MET A 212 5.76 -13.67 7.16
C MET A 212 6.77 -12.98 6.24
N LYS A 213 7.50 -12.01 6.78
CA LYS A 213 8.48 -11.24 6.00
C LYS A 213 9.71 -12.09 5.65
N PRO A 214 10.34 -11.88 4.47
CA PRO A 214 11.43 -12.74 3.99
C PRO A 214 12.71 -12.61 4.84
N TRP A 215 12.89 -11.47 5.52
CA TRP A 215 13.99 -11.22 6.46
C TRP A 215 13.74 -11.75 7.88
N LEU A 216 12.58 -12.35 8.14
CA LEU A 216 12.28 -12.97 9.42
C LEU A 216 12.46 -14.49 9.33
N GLU A 217 12.72 -15.12 10.46
CA GLU A 217 12.76 -16.57 10.57
C GLU A 217 11.45 -17.21 10.10
N THR A 218 10.32 -16.61 10.51
CA THR A 218 8.94 -16.97 10.14
C THR A 218 8.59 -16.73 8.67
N GLY A 219 9.48 -16.15 7.88
CA GLY A 219 9.29 -15.96 6.45
C GLY A 219 9.17 -17.29 5.71
N ILE A 220 8.35 -17.31 4.66
CA ILE A 220 8.12 -18.51 3.86
C ILE A 220 9.38 -18.84 3.05
N ALA A 221 10.03 -19.97 3.36
CA ALA A 221 11.34 -20.35 2.82
C ALA A 221 11.43 -20.21 1.29
N LYS A 222 10.43 -20.72 0.55
CA LYS A 222 10.41 -20.67 -0.91
C LYS A 222 10.27 -19.26 -1.51
N TYR A 223 9.91 -18.25 -0.72
CA TYR A 223 9.82 -16.87 -1.17
C TYR A 223 10.99 -15.99 -0.70
N LYS A 224 11.84 -16.47 0.22
CA LYS A 224 12.97 -15.67 0.73
C LYS A 224 13.96 -15.28 -0.37
N GLY A 225 14.23 -16.20 -1.30
CA GLY A 225 15.19 -16.02 -2.40
C GLY A 225 14.89 -14.82 -3.32
N TYR A 226 13.62 -14.45 -3.50
CA TYR A 226 13.27 -13.29 -4.34
C TYR A 226 13.70 -11.96 -3.72
N TRP A 227 13.81 -11.89 -2.38
CA TRP A 227 14.29 -10.72 -1.67
C TRP A 227 15.80 -10.80 -1.39
N SER A 228 16.27 -11.95 -0.91
CA SER A 228 17.65 -12.10 -0.41
C SER A 228 18.71 -11.91 -1.49
N LYS A 229 18.40 -12.20 -2.75
CA LYS A 229 19.29 -11.93 -3.90
C LYS A 229 19.66 -10.44 -4.09
N HIS A 230 18.92 -9.53 -3.46
CA HIS A 230 19.19 -8.09 -3.48
C HIS A 230 20.02 -7.61 -2.29
N LEU A 231 20.36 -8.51 -1.35
CA LEU A 231 21.21 -8.17 -0.23
C LEU A 231 22.67 -8.13 -0.63
N LEU A 232 23.36 -7.11 -0.14
CA LEU A 232 24.82 -7.03 -0.18
C LEU A 232 25.35 -7.68 1.09
N TYR A 233 25.47 -9.01 1.12
CA TYR A 233 25.86 -9.74 2.34
C TYR A 233 27.17 -9.26 2.94
N ASP A 234 28.11 -8.78 2.13
CA ASP A 234 29.38 -8.20 2.58
C ASP A 234 29.23 -6.82 3.26
N HIS A 235 28.02 -6.25 3.27
CA HIS A 235 27.76 -4.97 3.90
C HIS A 235 27.94 -5.07 5.42
N LEU A 236 28.77 -4.19 5.99
CA LEU A 236 29.15 -4.21 7.41
C LEU A 236 27.96 -4.31 8.38
N TYR A 237 26.88 -3.54 8.15
CA TYR A 237 25.66 -3.64 8.96
C TYR A 237 24.99 -5.02 8.90
N LEU A 238 24.95 -5.71 7.75
CA LEU A 238 24.36 -7.04 7.65
C LEU A 238 25.21 -8.09 8.36
N GLN A 239 26.54 -8.00 8.20
CA GLN A 239 27.52 -8.82 8.92
C GLN A 239 27.38 -8.66 10.44
N GLN A 240 27.23 -7.43 10.93
CA GLN A 240 26.99 -7.14 12.35
C GLN A 240 25.66 -7.71 12.86
N CYS A 241 24.66 -7.84 11.99
CA CYS A 241 23.38 -8.48 12.30
C CYS A 241 23.40 -10.00 12.10
N ASN A 242 24.56 -10.61 11.83
CA ASN A 242 24.72 -12.04 11.57
C ASN A 242 23.84 -12.56 10.41
N ILE A 243 23.63 -11.71 9.39
CA ILE A 243 22.90 -12.05 8.17
C ILE A 243 23.92 -12.46 7.12
N HIS A 244 23.97 -13.75 6.82
CA HIS A 244 24.89 -14.37 5.85
C HIS A 244 24.10 -15.10 4.75
N GLU A 245 24.79 -15.49 3.69
CA GLU A 245 24.22 -16.26 2.56
C GLU A 245 23.66 -17.62 3.00
#